data_AF-A0A9C6WWZ9-F1
#
_entry.id   AF-A0A9C6WWZ9-F1
#
_cell.length_a   1.000
_cell.length_b   1.000
_cell.length_c   1.000
_cell.angle_alpha   90.00
_cell.angle_beta   90.00
_cell.angle_gamma   90.00
#
_symmetry.space_group_name_H-M   'P 1'
#
loop_
_entity.id
_entity.type
_entity.pdbx_description
1 polymer ?
#
loop_
_entity_poly.entity_id
_entity_poly.type
_entity_poly.pdbx_seq_one_letter_code
_entity_poly.pdbx_strand_id
1 'polypeptide(L)'
;MIAVDELVHNKGAKALENPNPCKDLKVHLSICLELQKLVDRILHIILATESARPNCTLAIKALCSLHLHLNKANSIIKHSSECSKLYMAMTSHRILSRCEKIRNAFELYLTQIQSAVPLSLAAEISGILHDLKDTEFSLGIEEVEARKAILALYEKDLNDSASSMENAELEAIQIATSRLKINSTFSLIVEKASLRKQLDQVINNDTNQKEKQLLQYLLYLLMRYGKFIHQIGSNSLDHDLVVDKEHSHQVMESIDNVVRDFEVLST
;
A
#
# COMPACT_ATOMS: atom_id res chain seq x y z
N MET A 1 48.92 -40.05 -21.90
CA MET A 1 47.78 -40.96 -22.05
C MET A 1 46.63 -40.15 -22.62
N ILE A 2 46.42 -40.33 -23.94
CA ILE A 2 45.23 -40.18 -24.80
C ILE A 2 44.20 -39.07 -24.49
N ALA A 3 43.90 -38.33 -25.56
CA ALA A 3 42.94 -37.23 -25.74
C ALA A 3 41.46 -37.64 -25.61
N VAL A 4 40.58 -36.63 -25.39
CA VAL A 4 39.23 -36.62 -25.99
C VAL A 4 38.84 -35.19 -26.38
N ASP A 5 38.35 -35.09 -27.62
CA ASP A 5 37.84 -33.97 -28.40
C ASP A 5 36.50 -33.36 -27.89
N GLU A 6 36.41 -32.03 -28.06
CA GLU A 6 35.41 -31.24 -28.81
C GLU A 6 33.87 -31.38 -28.64
N LEU A 7 33.22 -30.20 -28.77
CA LEU A 7 31.83 -29.89 -29.22
C LEU A 7 30.68 -30.10 -28.20
N VAL A 8 29.60 -29.32 -28.14
CA VAL A 8 29.20 -27.96 -28.55
C VAL A 8 27.80 -27.73 -27.95
N HIS A 9 27.49 -26.52 -27.50
CA HIS A 9 26.15 -25.92 -27.29
C HIS A 9 24.99 -26.76 -26.72
N ASN A 10 24.48 -26.38 -25.55
CA ASN A 10 23.05 -26.01 -25.48
C ASN A 10 22.75 -24.97 -24.40
N LYS A 11 22.05 -23.92 -24.84
CA LYS A 11 21.46 -22.85 -24.05
C LYS A 11 20.41 -23.42 -23.09
N GLY A 12 20.43 -22.91 -21.87
CA GLY A 12 19.38 -23.16 -20.89
C GLY A 12 19.43 -22.13 -19.77
N ALA A 13 19.49 -20.85 -20.13
CA ALA A 13 19.25 -19.77 -19.19
C ALA A 13 17.82 -19.90 -18.66
N LYS A 14 17.67 -20.52 -17.49
CA LYS A 14 16.44 -20.41 -16.71
C LYS A 14 16.40 -18.98 -16.20
N ALA A 15 15.68 -18.12 -16.95
CA ALA A 15 15.21 -16.86 -16.43
C ALA A 15 14.48 -17.16 -15.12
N LEU A 16 15.06 -16.72 -14.02
CA LEU A 16 14.44 -16.73 -12.71
C LEU A 16 13.31 -15.71 -12.78
N GLU A 17 12.13 -16.17 -13.19
CA GLU A 17 10.90 -15.38 -13.15
C GLU A 17 10.62 -15.07 -11.68
N ASN A 18 11.09 -13.90 -11.24
CA ASN A 18 10.71 -13.34 -9.96
C ASN A 18 9.20 -13.07 -10.06
N PRO A 19 8.35 -13.63 -9.16
CA PRO A 19 6.93 -13.38 -9.23
C PRO A 19 6.69 -11.89 -8.97
N ASN A 20 6.41 -11.16 -10.05
CA ASN A 20 6.07 -9.75 -9.98
C ASN A 20 4.85 -9.60 -9.04
N PRO A 21 4.99 -9.00 -7.84
CA PRO A 21 3.93 -8.98 -6.82
C PRO A 21 2.70 -8.14 -7.21
N CYS A 22 2.74 -7.51 -8.39
CA CYS A 22 1.87 -6.39 -8.77
C CYS A 22 0.82 -6.77 -9.84
N LYS A 23 0.36 -8.03 -9.92
CA LYS A 23 -0.63 -8.43 -10.94
C LYS A 23 -2.09 -8.48 -10.48
N ASP A 24 -2.38 -8.27 -9.19
CA ASP A 24 -3.75 -8.12 -8.71
C ASP A 24 -4.06 -6.66 -8.38
N LEU A 25 -4.98 -6.05 -9.13
CA LEU A 25 -5.38 -4.63 -9.04
C LEU A 25 -5.63 -4.18 -7.59
N LYS A 26 -4.63 -3.52 -7.00
CA LYS A 26 -4.71 -2.80 -5.74
C LYS A 26 -4.69 -1.29 -5.99
N VAL A 27 -5.33 -0.58 -5.07
CA VAL A 27 -5.35 0.88 -4.99
C VAL A 27 -3.91 1.36 -4.72
N HIS A 28 -3.49 2.47 -5.31
CA HIS A 28 -2.14 3.05 -5.45
C HIS A 28 -1.22 2.38 -6.47
N LEU A 29 -1.80 1.72 -7.47
CA LEU A 29 -1.02 1.09 -8.54
C LEU A 29 -0.05 2.11 -9.18
N SER A 30 -0.48 3.34 -9.44
CA SER A 30 0.38 4.37 -10.06
C SER A 30 1.61 4.68 -9.20
N ILE A 31 1.42 5.07 -7.94
CA ILE A 31 2.52 5.47 -7.05
C ILE A 31 3.48 4.29 -6.80
N CYS A 32 2.94 3.10 -6.52
CA CYS A 32 3.77 1.94 -6.24
C CYS A 32 4.53 1.45 -7.49
N LEU A 33 3.93 1.54 -8.68
CA LEU A 33 4.61 1.21 -9.93
C LEU A 33 5.74 2.20 -10.24
N GLU A 34 5.50 3.51 -10.12
CA GLU A 34 6.56 4.49 -10.32
C GLU A 34 7.70 4.30 -9.30
N LEU A 35 7.36 4.04 -8.04
CA LEU A 35 8.37 3.75 -7.03
C LEU A 35 9.15 2.46 -7.34
N GLN A 36 8.49 1.40 -7.83
CA GLN A 36 9.16 0.15 -8.21
C GLN A 36 10.14 0.36 -9.36
N LYS A 37 9.75 1.12 -10.41
CA LYS A 37 10.65 1.45 -11.52
C LYS A 37 11.91 2.16 -11.05
N LEU A 38 11.77 3.10 -10.10
CA LEU A 38 12.91 3.78 -9.49
C LEU A 38 13.78 2.81 -8.67
N VAL A 39 13.17 1.96 -7.86
CA VAL A 39 13.86 0.94 -7.06
C VAL A 39 14.70 0.01 -7.94
N ASP A 40 14.13 -0.53 -9.03
CA ASP A 40 14.82 -1.47 -9.91
C ASP A 40 16.06 -0.84 -10.55
N ARG A 41 15.96 0.43 -10.97
CA ARG A 41 17.07 1.16 -11.59
C ARG A 41 18.14 1.56 -10.59
N ILE A 42 17.74 1.99 -9.40
CA ILE A 42 18.68 2.34 -8.33
C ILE A 42 19.43 1.09 -7.84
N LEU A 43 18.77 -0.06 -7.78
CA LEU A 43 19.42 -1.32 -7.45
C LEU A 43 20.56 -1.64 -8.43
N HIS A 44 20.34 -1.41 -9.74
CA HIS A 44 21.40 -1.57 -10.74
C HIS A 44 22.61 -0.64 -10.47
N ILE A 45 22.36 0.63 -10.15
CA ILE A 45 23.43 1.59 -9.82
C ILE A 45 24.19 1.18 -8.56
N ILE A 46 23.49 0.70 -7.54
CA ILE A 46 24.12 0.24 -6.30
C ILE A 46 25.13 -0.87 -6.63
N LEU A 47 24.72 -1.89 -7.38
CA LEU A 47 25.59 -3.02 -7.74
C LEU A 47 26.81 -2.58 -8.57
N ALA A 48 26.59 -1.66 -9.53
CA ALA A 48 27.67 -1.09 -10.33
C ALA A 48 28.64 -0.24 -9.49
N THR A 49 28.11 0.55 -8.54
CA THR A 49 28.90 1.37 -7.62
C THR A 49 29.72 0.51 -6.67
N GLU A 50 29.14 -0.54 -6.10
CA GLU A 50 29.86 -1.50 -5.26
C GLU A 50 31.01 -2.17 -6.00
N SER A 51 30.79 -2.53 -7.27
CA SER A 51 31.80 -3.10 -8.16
C SER A 51 32.95 -2.13 -8.44
N ALA A 52 32.65 -0.83 -8.52
CA ALA A 52 33.63 0.24 -8.69
C ALA A 52 34.44 0.56 -7.41
N ARG A 53 34.06 -0.01 -6.26
CA ARG A 53 34.75 0.12 -4.95
C ARG A 53 35.05 1.58 -4.58
N PRO A 54 34.03 2.40 -4.24
CA PRO A 54 34.24 3.78 -3.85
C PRO A 54 35.19 3.86 -2.66
N ASN A 55 36.27 4.64 -2.79
CA ASN A 55 37.26 4.86 -1.75
C ASN A 55 37.00 6.15 -0.94
N CYS A 56 35.98 6.92 -1.32
CA CYS A 56 35.60 8.16 -0.65
C CYS A 56 34.59 7.90 0.47
N THR A 57 34.90 8.33 1.70
CA THR A 57 34.04 8.17 2.88
C THR A 57 32.64 8.75 2.68
N LEU A 58 32.52 9.88 1.97
CA LEU A 58 31.23 10.50 1.67
C LEU A 58 30.40 9.59 0.73
N ALA A 59 31.02 9.04 -0.32
CA ALA A 59 30.37 8.14 -1.26
C ALA A 59 29.95 6.82 -0.60
N ILE A 60 30.79 6.25 0.28
CA ILE A 60 30.45 5.04 1.05
C ILE A 60 29.23 5.30 1.94
N LYS A 61 29.21 6.42 2.67
CA LYS A 61 28.06 6.81 3.52
C LYS A 61 26.79 7.04 2.70
N ALA A 62 26.92 7.67 1.55
CA ALA A 62 25.81 7.89 0.62
C ALA A 62 25.25 6.55 0.11
N LEU A 63 26.11 5.61 -0.27
CA LEU A 63 25.72 4.28 -0.74
C LEU A 63 24.99 3.48 0.36
N CYS A 64 25.51 3.49 1.60
CA CYS A 64 24.80 2.88 2.74
C CYS A 64 23.42 3.52 2.98
N SER A 65 23.33 4.85 2.88
CA SER A 65 22.07 5.57 3.06
C SER A 65 21.08 5.30 1.92
N LEU A 66 21.58 5.10 0.71
CA LEU A 66 20.80 4.72 -0.47
C LEU A 66 20.17 3.33 -0.29
N HIS A 67 20.95 2.34 0.17
CA HIS A 67 20.45 1.01 0.56
C HIS A 67 19.32 1.06 1.59
N LEU A 68 19.50 1.86 2.64
CA LEU A 68 18.46 2.03 3.67
C LEU A 68 17.15 2.57 3.07
N HIS A 69 17.23 3.56 2.18
CA HIS A 69 16.04 4.13 1.54
C HIS A 69 15.42 3.20 0.51
N LEU A 70 16.23 2.37 -0.16
CA LEU A 70 15.73 1.32 -1.03
C LEU A 70 14.94 0.27 -0.25
N ASN A 71 15.42 -0.13 0.94
CA ASN A 71 14.66 -1.01 1.84
C ASN A 71 13.35 -0.36 2.33
N LYS A 72 13.35 0.94 2.62
CA LYS A 72 12.13 1.69 2.96
C LYS A 72 11.14 1.72 1.78
N ALA A 73 11.62 1.91 0.56
CA ALA A 73 10.80 1.89 -0.65
C ALA A 73 10.13 0.51 -0.84
N ASN A 74 10.93 -0.56 -0.76
CA ASN A 74 10.42 -1.93 -0.81
C ASN A 74 9.39 -2.23 0.28
N SER A 75 9.60 -1.72 1.49
CA SER A 75 8.63 -1.86 2.58
C SER A 75 7.30 -1.18 2.27
N ILE A 76 7.31 0.01 1.64
CA ILE A 76 6.07 0.69 1.20
C ILE A 76 5.35 -0.11 0.12
N ILE A 77 6.08 -0.60 -0.89
CA ILE A 77 5.52 -1.39 -1.99
C ILE A 77 4.88 -2.66 -1.43
N LYS A 78 5.59 -3.39 -0.57
CA LYS A 78 5.09 -4.59 0.09
C LYS A 78 3.85 -4.29 0.93
N HIS A 79 3.90 -3.26 1.78
CA HIS A 79 2.77 -2.87 2.62
C HIS A 79 1.53 -2.53 1.79
N SER A 80 1.70 -1.75 0.72
CA SER A 80 0.62 -1.39 -0.20
C SER A 80 0.01 -2.61 -0.91
N SER A 81 0.81 -3.66 -1.12
CA SER A 81 0.35 -4.93 -1.65
C SER A 81 -0.39 -5.79 -0.61
N GLU A 82 -0.19 -5.61 0.68
CA GLU A 82 -0.80 -6.47 1.71
C GLU A 82 -2.03 -5.82 2.36
N CYS A 83 -2.20 -4.52 2.20
CA CYS A 83 -3.26 -3.75 2.85
C CYS A 83 -4.61 -3.80 2.12
N SER A 84 -5.65 -3.49 2.89
CA SER A 84 -7.01 -3.23 2.42
C SER A 84 -7.02 -2.05 1.46
N LYS A 85 -7.79 -2.16 0.39
CA LYS A 85 -8.00 -1.09 -0.60
C LYS A 85 -8.58 0.18 0.02
N LEU A 86 -9.55 0.04 0.92
CA LEU A 86 -10.17 1.14 1.66
C LEU A 86 -9.19 1.83 2.60
N TYR A 87 -8.45 1.04 3.38
CA TYR A 87 -7.42 1.58 4.26
C TYR A 87 -6.36 2.35 3.48
N MET A 88 -5.92 1.78 2.36
CA MET A 88 -4.98 2.41 1.46
C MET A 88 -5.55 3.71 0.85
N ALA A 89 -6.81 3.74 0.41
CA ALA A 89 -7.45 4.97 -0.08
C ALA A 89 -7.47 6.08 1.00
N MET A 90 -7.81 5.72 2.25
CA MET A 90 -7.82 6.65 3.38
C MET A 90 -6.44 7.20 3.74
N THR A 91 -5.41 6.35 3.68
CA THR A 91 -4.03 6.70 4.05
C THR A 91 -3.16 7.15 2.88
N SER A 92 -3.74 7.25 1.68
CA SER A 92 -3.14 7.63 0.40
C SER A 92 -2.16 8.81 0.47
N HIS A 93 -2.56 9.91 1.12
CA HIS A 93 -1.73 11.11 1.28
C HIS A 93 -0.44 10.85 2.08
N ARG A 94 -0.49 9.93 3.06
CA ARG A 94 0.68 9.55 3.86
C ARG A 94 1.66 8.75 3.03
N ILE A 95 1.14 7.82 2.21
CA ILE A 95 1.96 7.02 1.30
C ILE A 95 2.63 7.93 0.26
N LEU A 96 1.86 8.83 -0.35
CA LEU A 96 2.39 9.83 -1.29
C LEU A 96 3.55 10.62 -0.68
N SER A 97 3.35 11.22 0.51
CA SER A 97 4.41 11.99 1.19
C SER A 97 5.64 11.14 1.52
N ARG A 98 5.47 9.85 1.84
CA ARG A 98 6.60 8.94 2.08
C ARG A 98 7.37 8.64 0.80
N CYS A 99 6.68 8.44 -0.33
CA CYS A 99 7.30 8.23 -1.63
C CYS A 99 8.09 9.46 -2.10
N GLU A 100 7.53 10.67 -1.93
CA GLU A 100 8.25 11.92 -2.22
C GLU A 100 9.52 12.07 -1.38
N LYS A 101 9.45 11.77 -0.08
CA LYS A 101 10.63 11.79 0.80
C LYS A 101 11.70 10.80 0.36
N ILE A 102 11.30 9.62 -0.10
CA ILE A 102 12.23 8.60 -0.62
C ILE A 102 12.86 9.07 -1.93
N ARG A 103 12.08 9.62 -2.86
CA ARG A 103 12.59 10.19 -4.12
C ARG A 103 13.61 11.29 -3.87
N ASN A 104 13.31 12.22 -2.96
CA ASN A 104 14.24 13.29 -2.60
C ASN A 104 15.52 12.75 -1.93
N ALA A 105 15.40 11.69 -1.13
CA ALA A 105 16.56 11.01 -0.55
C ALA A 105 17.40 10.31 -1.63
N PHE A 106 16.78 9.65 -2.60
CA PHE A 106 17.47 9.06 -3.75
C PHE A 106 18.24 10.11 -4.55
N GLU A 107 17.61 11.24 -4.87
CA GLU A 107 18.26 12.35 -5.57
C GLU A 107 19.51 12.84 -4.82
N LEU A 108 19.38 13.06 -3.50
CA LEU A 108 20.48 13.51 -2.66
C LEU A 108 21.66 12.52 -2.68
N TYR A 109 21.42 11.24 -2.45
CA TYR A 109 22.49 10.25 -2.32
C TYR A 109 23.11 9.89 -3.67
N LEU A 110 22.32 9.83 -4.74
CA LEU A 110 22.84 9.63 -6.09
C LEU A 110 23.75 10.78 -6.52
N THR A 111 23.38 12.02 -6.21
CA THR A 111 24.23 13.20 -6.47
C THR A 111 25.57 13.10 -5.74
N GLN A 112 25.58 12.62 -4.49
CA GLN A 112 26.80 12.41 -3.70
C GLN A 112 27.69 11.28 -4.25
N ILE A 113 27.08 10.22 -4.79
CA ILE A 113 27.80 9.09 -5.38
C ILE A 113 28.39 9.48 -6.75
N GLN A 114 27.67 10.31 -7.52
CA GLN A 114 28.04 10.68 -8.90
C GLN A 114 29.47 11.22 -9.03
N SER A 115 29.93 12.05 -8.09
CA SER A 115 31.27 12.63 -8.12
C SER A 115 32.39 11.65 -7.76
N ALA A 116 32.05 10.44 -7.29
CA ALA A 116 33.00 9.46 -6.76
C ALA A 116 33.04 8.15 -7.58
N VAL A 117 32.42 8.13 -8.76
CA VAL A 117 32.36 6.96 -9.64
C VAL A 117 32.97 7.25 -11.02
N PRO A 118 33.35 6.23 -11.81
CA PRO A 118 33.82 6.41 -13.18
C PRO A 118 32.81 7.18 -14.05
N LEU A 119 33.29 7.88 -15.07
CA LEU A 119 32.48 8.74 -15.94
C LEU A 119 31.28 8.03 -16.57
N SER A 120 31.43 6.76 -16.95
CA SER A 120 30.33 5.96 -17.49
C SER A 120 29.19 5.80 -16.49
N LEU A 121 29.51 5.45 -15.24
CA LEU A 121 28.54 5.28 -14.16
C LEU A 121 27.95 6.63 -13.73
N ALA A 122 28.75 7.71 -13.75
CA ALA A 122 28.26 9.07 -13.50
C ALA A 122 27.19 9.50 -14.52
N ALA A 123 27.34 9.10 -15.79
CA ALA A 123 26.36 9.35 -16.84
C ALA A 123 25.06 8.54 -16.64
N GLU A 124 25.16 7.28 -16.23
CA GLU A 124 23.98 6.48 -15.86
C GLU A 124 23.22 7.10 -14.66
N ILE A 125 23.95 7.56 -13.65
CA ILE A 125 23.39 8.28 -12.50
C ILE A 125 22.68 9.57 -12.95
N SER A 126 23.26 10.34 -13.88
CA SER A 126 22.59 11.52 -14.45
C SER A 126 21.24 11.18 -15.07
N GLY A 127 21.15 10.07 -15.79
CA GLY A 127 19.89 9.59 -16.37
C GLY A 127 18.84 9.36 -15.29
N ILE A 128 19.19 8.64 -14.23
CA ILE A 128 18.27 8.37 -13.12
C ILE A 128 17.88 9.64 -12.38
N LEU A 129 18.81 10.59 -12.19
CA LEU A 129 18.51 11.88 -11.57
C LEU A 129 17.51 12.70 -12.39
N HIS A 130 17.58 12.63 -13.73
CA HIS A 130 16.58 13.25 -14.59
C HIS A 130 15.21 12.60 -14.42
N ASP A 131 15.15 11.26 -14.44
CA ASP A 131 13.90 10.54 -14.29
C ASP A 131 13.28 10.74 -12.90
N LEU A 132 14.10 10.85 -11.84
CA LEU A 132 13.63 11.20 -10.49
C LEU A 132 12.93 12.56 -10.47
N LYS A 133 13.45 13.55 -11.22
CA LYS A 133 12.84 14.88 -11.32
C LYS A 133 11.54 14.86 -12.11
N ASP A 134 11.49 14.04 -13.16
CA ASP A 134 10.32 13.92 -14.03
C ASP A 134 9.23 13.00 -13.45
N THR A 135 9.58 12.17 -12.45
CA THR A 135 8.61 11.28 -11.78
C THR A 135 7.67 12.09 -10.91
N GLU A 136 6.41 12.19 -11.34
CA GLU A 136 5.31 12.72 -10.56
C GLU A 136 4.55 11.59 -9.86
N PHE A 137 4.49 11.62 -8.53
CA PHE A 137 3.62 10.73 -7.79
C PHE A 137 2.23 11.36 -7.69
N SER A 138 1.24 10.76 -8.35
CA SER A 138 -0.14 11.23 -8.33
C SER A 138 -1.12 10.13 -7.94
N LEU A 139 -2.13 10.51 -7.17
CA LEU A 139 -3.26 9.65 -6.82
C LEU A 139 -4.25 9.57 -7.99
N GLY A 140 -4.84 8.39 -8.19
CA GLY A 140 -5.91 8.24 -9.17
C GLY A 140 -7.18 8.97 -8.74
N ILE A 141 -7.96 9.49 -9.70
CA ILE A 141 -9.22 10.20 -9.44
C ILE A 141 -10.16 9.33 -8.59
N GLU A 142 -10.29 8.05 -8.94
CA GLU A 142 -11.13 7.08 -8.21
C GLU A 142 -10.73 6.95 -6.73
N GLU A 143 -9.43 6.99 -6.42
CA GLU A 143 -8.92 6.85 -5.06
C GLU A 143 -9.19 8.11 -4.24
N VAL A 144 -9.06 9.27 -4.89
CA VAL A 144 -9.38 10.57 -4.31
C VAL A 144 -10.87 10.67 -4.00
N GLU A 145 -11.73 10.22 -4.91
CA GLU A 145 -13.18 10.19 -4.72
C GLU A 145 -13.59 9.23 -3.60
N ALA A 146 -13.02 8.02 -3.57
CA ALA A 146 -13.26 7.05 -2.51
C ALA A 146 -12.85 7.59 -1.13
N ARG A 147 -11.67 8.22 -1.05
CA ARG A 147 -11.21 8.86 0.18
C ARG A 147 -12.15 9.98 0.59
N LYS A 148 -12.51 10.86 -0.33
CA LYS A 148 -13.38 12.02 -0.03
C LYS A 148 -14.73 11.58 0.54
N ALA A 149 -15.32 10.52 -0.03
CA ALA A 149 -16.59 9.98 0.42
C ALA A 149 -16.54 9.52 1.89
N ILE A 150 -15.50 8.76 2.27
CA ILE A 150 -15.38 8.22 3.63
C ILE A 150 -14.84 9.26 4.62
N LEU A 151 -13.88 10.10 4.21
CA LEU A 151 -13.21 11.06 5.10
C LEU A 151 -14.19 12.07 5.68
N ALA A 152 -15.13 12.58 4.87
CA ALA A 152 -16.13 13.54 5.31
C ALA A 152 -17.04 12.97 6.42
N LEU A 153 -17.33 11.67 6.37
CA LEU A 153 -18.10 10.99 7.42
C LEU A 153 -17.24 10.70 8.64
N TYR A 154 -16.04 10.17 8.43
CA TYR A 154 -15.13 9.83 9.52
C TYR A 154 -14.81 11.05 10.40
N GLU A 155 -14.60 12.21 9.79
CA GLU A 155 -14.39 13.47 10.53
C GLU A 155 -15.66 13.95 11.24
N LYS A 156 -16.85 13.67 10.70
CA LYS A 156 -18.12 14.07 11.32
C LYS A 156 -18.50 13.17 12.49
N ASP A 157 -18.34 11.85 12.36
CA ASP A 157 -18.60 10.89 13.45
C ASP A 157 -17.66 11.10 14.65
N LEU A 158 -16.44 11.61 14.41
CA LEU A 158 -15.53 12.04 15.48
C LEU A 158 -16.02 13.28 16.25
N ASN A 159 -16.88 14.11 15.65
CA ASN A 159 -17.29 15.40 16.18
C ASN A 159 -18.75 15.43 16.69
N ASP A 160 -19.65 14.62 16.14
CA ASP A 160 -21.08 14.58 16.47
C ASP A 160 -21.54 13.16 16.84
N SER A 161 -21.61 12.84 18.14
CA SER A 161 -22.04 11.51 18.63
C SER A 161 -23.56 11.27 18.59
N ALA A 162 -24.36 12.26 18.18
CA ALA A 162 -25.80 12.29 18.46
C ALA A 162 -26.73 12.12 17.23
N SER A 163 -26.22 12.14 15.99
CA SER A 163 -27.07 12.02 14.80
C SER A 163 -26.87 10.69 14.07
N SER A 164 -27.95 9.92 13.89
CA SER A 164 -27.95 8.74 13.00
C SER A 164 -27.65 9.17 11.56
N MET A 165 -26.48 8.77 11.06
CA MET A 165 -26.01 9.07 9.70
C MET A 165 -26.18 7.89 8.73
N GLU A 166 -27.09 6.95 9.02
CA GLU A 166 -27.20 5.66 8.32
C GLU A 166 -27.23 5.78 6.79
N ASN A 167 -28.03 6.70 6.24
CA ASN A 167 -28.11 6.90 4.80
C ASN A 167 -26.82 7.49 4.20
N ALA A 168 -26.15 8.38 4.93
CA ALA A 168 -24.91 8.99 4.48
C ALA A 168 -23.75 7.98 4.53
N GLU A 169 -23.67 7.17 5.59
CA GLU A 169 -22.72 6.05 5.70
C GLU A 169 -22.89 5.04 4.56
N LEU A 170 -24.13 4.67 4.26
CA LEU A 170 -24.44 3.76 3.15
C LEU A 170 -24.00 4.36 1.81
N GLU A 171 -24.33 5.61 1.53
CA GLU A 171 -23.96 6.28 0.28
C GLU A 171 -22.43 6.36 0.13
N ALA A 172 -21.72 6.77 1.18
CA ALA A 172 -20.27 6.88 1.13
C ALA A 172 -19.58 5.54 0.93
N ILE A 173 -20.03 4.47 1.61
CA ILE A 173 -19.43 3.15 1.43
C ILE A 173 -19.71 2.59 0.04
N GLN A 174 -20.87 2.88 -0.56
CA GLN A 174 -21.20 2.50 -1.93
C GLN A 174 -20.32 3.23 -2.94
N ILE A 175 -20.13 4.54 -2.78
CA ILE A 175 -19.21 5.32 -3.61
C ILE A 175 -17.80 4.74 -3.50
N ALA A 176 -17.27 4.59 -2.28
CA ALA A 176 -15.90 4.12 -2.09
C ALA A 176 -15.68 2.70 -2.63
N THR A 177 -16.59 1.77 -2.36
CA THR A 177 -16.46 0.37 -2.84
C THR A 177 -16.58 0.28 -4.35
N SER A 178 -17.44 1.08 -4.98
CA SER A 178 -17.53 1.19 -6.44
C SER A 178 -16.21 1.69 -7.05
N ARG A 179 -15.71 2.84 -6.57
CA ARG A 179 -14.47 3.48 -7.03
C ARG A 179 -13.24 2.59 -6.85
N LEU A 180 -13.18 1.81 -5.77
CA LEU A 180 -12.08 0.88 -5.46
C LEU A 180 -12.27 -0.52 -6.05
N LYS A 181 -13.33 -0.74 -6.83
CA LYS A 181 -13.67 -2.03 -7.47
C LYS A 181 -13.83 -3.17 -6.45
N ILE A 182 -14.49 -2.89 -5.34
CA ILE A 182 -14.95 -3.85 -4.33
C ILE A 182 -16.44 -4.11 -4.60
N ASN A 183 -16.74 -4.68 -5.76
CA ASN A 183 -18.09 -4.78 -6.33
C ASN A 183 -18.62 -6.22 -6.43
N SER A 184 -17.87 -7.20 -5.94
CA SER A 184 -18.27 -8.61 -5.87
C SER A 184 -18.25 -9.12 -4.43
N THR A 185 -19.07 -10.13 -4.13
CA THR A 185 -19.07 -10.82 -2.83
C THR A 185 -17.67 -11.30 -2.45
N PHE A 186 -16.93 -11.86 -3.41
CA PHE A 186 -15.55 -12.28 -3.21
C PHE A 186 -14.63 -11.12 -2.84
N SER A 187 -14.65 -10.02 -3.60
CA SER A 187 -13.82 -8.83 -3.30
C SER A 187 -14.14 -8.22 -1.95
N LEU A 188 -15.40 -8.26 -1.52
CA LEU A 188 -15.83 -7.78 -0.20
C LEU A 188 -15.31 -8.68 0.94
N ILE A 189 -15.35 -10.01 0.75
CA ILE A 189 -14.81 -10.97 1.73
C ILE A 189 -13.29 -10.78 1.90
N VAL A 190 -12.57 -10.68 0.78
CA VAL A 190 -11.12 -10.41 0.78
C VAL A 190 -10.82 -9.10 1.50
N GLU A 191 -11.57 -8.05 1.21
CA GLU A 191 -11.36 -6.75 1.84
C GLU A 191 -11.60 -6.78 3.36
N LYS A 192 -12.68 -7.44 3.82
CA LYS A 192 -12.95 -7.64 5.25
C LYS A 192 -11.83 -8.42 5.94
N ALA A 193 -11.34 -9.48 5.30
CA ALA A 193 -10.23 -10.28 5.83
C ALA A 193 -8.93 -9.46 5.93
N SER A 194 -8.63 -8.63 4.92
CA SER A 194 -7.48 -7.73 4.94
C SER A 194 -7.55 -6.68 6.04
N LEU A 195 -8.73 -6.09 6.30
CA LEU A 195 -8.93 -5.15 7.41
C LEU A 195 -8.76 -5.82 8.77
N ARG A 196 -9.34 -7.01 8.97
CA ARG A 196 -9.19 -7.77 10.22
C ARG A 196 -7.73 -8.12 10.49
N LYS A 197 -7.02 -8.66 9.50
CA LYS A 197 -5.60 -9.00 9.62
C LYS A 197 -4.76 -7.78 10.04
N GLN A 198 -5.00 -6.62 9.43
CA GLN A 198 -4.29 -5.38 9.81
C GLN A 198 -4.67 -4.91 11.22
N LEU A 199 -5.94 -4.99 11.59
CA LEU A 199 -6.40 -4.62 12.94
C LEU A 199 -5.74 -5.51 14.00
N ASP A 200 -5.68 -6.82 13.77
CA ASP A 200 -5.02 -7.78 14.67
C ASP A 200 -3.52 -7.46 14.80
N GLN A 201 -2.86 -7.11 13.69
CA GLN A 201 -1.46 -6.66 13.72
C GLN A 201 -1.28 -5.37 14.52
N VAL A 202 -2.23 -4.43 14.45
CA VAL A 202 -2.16 -3.18 15.21
C VAL A 202 -2.42 -3.40 16.70
N ILE A 203 -3.33 -4.30 17.05
CA ILE A 203 -3.64 -4.65 18.44
C ILE A 203 -2.44 -5.35 19.10
N ASN A 204 -1.79 -6.28 18.39
CA ASN A 204 -0.69 -7.07 18.95
C ASN A 204 0.63 -6.30 19.13
N ASN A 205 0.81 -5.19 18.40
CA ASN A 205 2.05 -4.43 18.38
C ASN A 205 1.98 -3.10 19.17
N ASP A 206 0.91 -2.88 19.97
CA ASP A 206 0.61 -1.61 20.67
C ASP A 206 0.83 -0.38 19.78
N THR A 207 0.35 -0.48 18.53
CA THR A 207 0.62 0.52 17.49
C THR A 207 -0.32 1.74 17.60
N ASN A 208 -0.15 2.67 16.66
CA ASN A 208 -0.85 3.95 16.58
C ASN A 208 -2.37 3.85 16.80
N GLN A 209 -2.87 4.45 17.89
CA GLN A 209 -4.30 4.47 18.24
C GLN A 209 -5.20 5.01 17.11
N LYS A 210 -4.73 5.99 16.33
CA LYS A 210 -5.49 6.55 15.20
C LYS A 210 -5.63 5.54 14.05
N GLU A 211 -4.62 4.69 13.86
CA GLU A 211 -4.67 3.62 12.87
C GLU A 211 -5.66 2.53 13.29
N LYS A 212 -5.64 2.14 14.57
CA LYS A 212 -6.63 1.22 15.15
C LYS A 212 -8.05 1.73 14.94
N GLN A 213 -8.32 2.98 15.31
CA GLN A 213 -9.65 3.60 15.16
C GLN A 213 -10.11 3.63 13.70
N LEU A 214 -9.22 3.99 12.77
CA LEU A 214 -9.55 3.98 11.34
C LEU A 214 -9.89 2.57 10.85
N LEU A 215 -9.09 1.56 11.20
CA LEU A 215 -9.34 0.17 10.79
C LEU A 215 -10.66 -0.37 11.36
N GLN A 216 -10.97 -0.07 12.62
CA GLN A 216 -12.24 -0.42 13.24
C GLN A 216 -13.42 0.22 12.52
N TYR A 217 -13.34 1.51 12.20
CA TYR A 217 -14.37 2.24 11.49
C TYR A 217 -14.63 1.67 10.08
N LEU A 218 -13.56 1.43 9.31
CA LEU A 218 -13.67 0.85 7.97
C LEU A 218 -14.28 -0.56 8.01
N LEU A 219 -13.90 -1.38 8.99
CA LEU A 219 -14.46 -2.71 9.17
C LEU A 219 -15.95 -2.64 9.53
N TYR A 220 -16.33 -1.73 10.41
CA TYR A 220 -17.73 -1.46 10.77
C TYR A 220 -18.57 -1.13 9.54
N LEU A 221 -18.13 -0.19 8.69
CA LEU A 221 -18.86 0.20 7.48
C LEU A 221 -19.12 -1.00 6.56
N LEU A 222 -18.11 -1.86 6.34
CA LEU A 222 -18.28 -3.06 5.52
C LEU A 222 -19.13 -4.14 6.17
N MET A 223 -19.10 -4.27 7.50
CA MET A 223 -19.93 -5.24 8.21
C MET A 223 -21.40 -4.82 8.19
N ARG A 224 -21.69 -3.54 8.43
CA ARG A 224 -23.05 -2.98 8.48
C ARG A 224 -23.69 -2.91 7.09
N TYR A 225 -22.97 -2.38 6.12
CA TYR A 225 -23.53 -2.05 4.80
C TYR A 225 -23.11 -3.00 3.68
N GLY A 226 -22.27 -4.00 3.97
CA GLY A 226 -21.72 -4.91 2.97
C GLY A 226 -22.76 -5.60 2.08
N LYS A 227 -23.94 -5.91 2.63
CA LYS A 227 -25.06 -6.55 1.91
C LYS A 227 -25.77 -5.63 0.91
N PHE A 228 -25.59 -4.32 1.03
CA PHE A 228 -26.24 -3.29 0.20
C PHE A 228 -25.31 -2.73 -0.88
N ILE A 229 -24.05 -3.16 -0.92
CA ILE A 229 -23.06 -2.72 -1.93
C ILE A 229 -23.49 -3.16 -3.35
N HIS A 230 -24.24 -4.27 -3.48
CA HIS A 230 -24.69 -4.81 -4.76
C HIS A 230 -26.02 -4.24 -5.28
N GLN A 231 -26.78 -3.50 -4.45
CA GLN A 231 -28.19 -3.17 -4.76
C GLN A 231 -28.40 -1.97 -5.70
N ILE A 232 -27.37 -1.16 -6.00
CA ILE A 232 -27.52 0.01 -6.88
C ILE A 232 -27.35 -0.33 -8.38
N GLY A 233 -26.90 -1.55 -8.71
CA GLY A 233 -26.68 -1.99 -10.10
C GLY A 233 -27.73 -2.93 -10.69
N SER A 234 -28.69 -3.41 -9.89
CA SER A 234 -29.60 -4.47 -10.32
C SER A 234 -30.95 -4.38 -9.60
N ASN A 235 -31.97 -3.98 -10.35
CA ASN A 235 -33.35 -4.39 -10.08
C ASN A 235 -33.44 -5.90 -10.30
N SER A 236 -33.13 -6.69 -9.29
CA SER A 236 -33.62 -8.07 -9.17
C SER A 236 -33.49 -8.50 -7.71
N LEU A 237 -34.65 -8.75 -7.10
CA LEU A 237 -34.76 -9.62 -5.94
C LEU A 237 -34.21 -11.00 -6.33
N ASP A 238 -33.42 -11.61 -5.46
CA ASP A 238 -33.72 -12.97 -5.02
C ASP A 238 -33.00 -13.32 -3.71
N HIS A 239 -33.75 -14.06 -2.91
CA HIS A 239 -33.41 -14.64 -1.63
C HIS A 239 -32.28 -15.67 -1.76
N ASP A 240 -31.28 -15.62 -0.88
CA ASP A 240 -31.16 -16.67 0.14
C ASP A 240 -30.12 -16.35 1.22
N LEU A 241 -30.54 -16.58 2.46
CA LEU A 241 -29.86 -16.29 3.71
C LEU A 241 -29.40 -17.60 4.34
N VAL A 242 -28.10 -17.72 4.65
CA VAL A 242 -27.65 -18.39 5.87
C VAL A 242 -26.54 -17.53 6.47
N VAL A 243 -26.93 -16.71 7.46
CA VAL A 243 -26.02 -15.89 8.27
C VAL A 243 -25.71 -16.67 9.54
N ASP A 244 -24.44 -16.98 9.76
CA ASP A 244 -23.93 -17.39 11.07
C ASP A 244 -24.07 -16.20 12.04
N LYS A 245 -25.19 -16.17 12.76
CA LYS A 245 -25.54 -15.15 13.75
C LYS A 245 -24.57 -15.09 14.92
N GLU A 246 -23.85 -16.17 15.18
CA GLU A 246 -23.04 -16.36 16.39
C GLU A 246 -21.73 -15.56 16.33
N HIS A 247 -21.06 -15.51 15.17
CA HIS A 247 -19.87 -14.66 14.97
C HIS A 247 -20.20 -13.16 14.88
N SER A 248 -21.40 -12.80 14.42
CA SER A 248 -21.83 -11.39 14.36
C SER A 248 -22.15 -10.85 15.75
N HIS A 249 -22.68 -11.67 16.66
CA HIS A 249 -22.94 -11.28 18.05
C HIS A 249 -21.64 -11.07 18.84
N GLN A 250 -20.67 -11.97 18.70
CA GLN A 250 -19.38 -11.85 19.40
C GLN A 250 -18.59 -10.59 18.97
N VAL A 251 -18.68 -10.21 17.68
CA VAL A 251 -18.04 -9.00 17.16
C VAL A 251 -18.82 -7.73 17.54
N MET A 252 -20.16 -7.76 17.52
CA MET A 252 -21.00 -6.66 18.04
C MET A 252 -20.74 -6.42 19.53
N GLU A 253 -20.66 -7.48 20.33
CA GLU A 253 -20.39 -7.37 21.77
C GLU A 253 -18.98 -6.85 22.05
N SER A 254 -18.00 -7.20 21.21
CA SER A 254 -16.65 -6.62 21.28
C SER A 254 -16.63 -5.14 20.88
N ILE A 255 -17.48 -4.70 19.96
CA ILE A 255 -17.63 -3.29 19.57
C ILE A 255 -18.35 -2.51 20.68
N ASP A 256 -19.43 -3.05 21.25
CA ASP A 256 -20.17 -2.44 22.37
C ASP A 256 -19.33 -2.35 23.65
N ASN A 257 -18.38 -3.26 23.85
CA ASN A 257 -17.40 -3.17 24.95
C ASN A 257 -16.33 -2.11 24.67
N VAL A 258 -15.84 -1.99 23.44
CA VAL A 258 -14.89 -0.93 23.04
C VAL A 258 -15.54 0.47 23.09
N VAL A 259 -16.83 0.58 22.78
CA VAL A 259 -17.61 1.82 22.90
C VAL A 259 -17.86 2.17 24.37
N ARG A 260 -18.19 1.20 25.22
CA ARG A 260 -18.36 1.42 26.67
C ARG A 260 -17.07 1.77 27.41
N ASP A 261 -15.94 1.17 27.04
CA ASP A 261 -14.63 1.50 27.63
C ASP A 261 -14.18 2.94 27.32
N PHE A 262 -14.73 3.54 26.26
CA PHE A 262 -14.52 4.95 25.91
C PHE A 262 -15.33 5.91 26.81
N GLU A 263 -16.51 5.50 27.27
CA GLU A 263 -17.38 6.30 28.15
C GLU A 263 -16.87 6.34 29.61
N VAL A 264 -16.19 5.28 30.06
CA VAL A 264 -15.68 5.18 31.45
C VAL A 264 -14.40 6.01 31.69
N LEU A 265 -13.69 6.40 30.63
CA LEU A 265 -12.47 7.22 30.73
C LEU A 265 -12.71 8.73 30.57
N SER A 266 -13.97 9.16 30.44
CA SER A 266 -14.35 10.58 30.30
C SER A 266 -15.15 11.14 31.49
N THR A 267 -15.10 10.48 32.64
CA THR A 267 -15.47 11.03 33.96
C THR A 267 -14.27 10.95 34.90
#